data_AF-A0AA38LGU0-F1
#
_entry.id   AF-A0AA38LGU0-F1
#
_cell.length_a   1.000
_cell.length_b   1.000
_cell.length_c   1.000
_cell.angle_alpha   90.00
_cell.angle_beta   90.00
_cell.angle_gamma   90.00
#
_symmetry.space_group_name_H-M   'P 1'
#
loop_
_entity.id
_entity.type
_entity.pdbx_description
1 polymer ?
#
loop_
_entity_poly.entity_id
_entity_poly.type
_entity_poly.pdbx_seq_one_letter_code
_entity_poly.pdbx_strand_id
1 'polypeptide(L)' 'KRFLLSPPTLMPPKPDHPLILYSRATNVSLACMLAQEDDDNRERVIYFISQTLLDYETRYTQAERECLAI' A
#
# COMPACT_ATOMS: atom_id res chain seq x y z
N LYS A 1 -4.45 -13.42 -2.42
CA LYS A 1 -5.73 -12.77 -2.80
C LYS A 1 -6.72 -12.59 -1.64
N ARG A 2 -6.60 -13.33 -0.51
CA ARG A 2 -7.56 -13.28 0.62
C ARG A 2 -7.44 -12.08 1.58
N PHE A 3 -6.37 -11.28 1.47
CA PHE A 3 -6.09 -10.14 2.36
C PHE A 3 -6.71 -8.80 1.91
N LEU A 4 -7.41 -8.76 0.77
CA LEU A 4 -7.74 -7.50 0.07
C LEU A 4 -9.21 -7.06 0.16
N LEU A 5 -10.06 -7.80 0.88
CA LEU A 5 -11.54 -7.65 0.81
C LEU A 5 -12.19 -7.03 2.05
N SER A 6 -11.40 -6.67 3.05
CA SER A 6 -11.76 -5.80 4.16
C SER A 6 -10.63 -4.77 4.31
N PRO A 7 -10.81 -3.63 4.99
CA PRO A 7 -9.68 -2.88 5.51
C PRO A 7 -9.36 -3.43 6.91
N PRO A 8 -8.57 -4.51 7.06
CA PRO A 8 -8.09 -4.87 8.37
C PRO A 8 -6.98 -3.89 8.72
N THR A 9 -7.17 -3.09 9.76
CA THR A 9 -6.03 -2.67 10.57
C THR A 9 -5.46 -3.96 11.16
N LEU A 10 -4.44 -4.53 10.51
CA LEU A 10 -3.92 -5.85 10.87
C LEU A 10 -3.16 -5.77 12.20
N MET A 11 -2.47 -4.65 12.44
CA MET A 11 -1.97 -4.21 13.75
C MET A 11 -1.88 -2.68 13.81
N PRO A 12 -1.98 -2.07 15.01
CA PRO A 12 -1.70 -0.66 15.18
C PRO A 12 -0.22 -0.37 14.89
N PRO A 13 0.10 0.80 14.30
CA PRO A 13 1.48 1.19 14.08
C PRO A 13 2.19 1.43 15.42
N LYS A 14 3.44 0.98 15.51
CA LYS A 14 4.35 1.28 16.63
C LYS A 14 5.11 2.58 16.33
N PRO A 15 5.03 3.61 17.20
CA PRO A 15 5.70 4.89 16.97
C PRO A 15 7.22 4.79 16.78
N ASP A 16 7.85 3.82 17.46
CA ASP A 16 9.31 3.68 17.51
C ASP A 16 9.87 2.77 16.41
N HIS A 17 9.06 2.35 15.45
CA HIS A 17 9.48 1.46 14.36
C HIS A 17 9.27 2.12 13.00
N PRO A 18 10.24 1.99 12.06
CA PRO A 18 10.09 2.59 10.74
C PRO A 18 8.96 1.92 9.96
N LEU A 19 8.10 2.73 9.33
CA LEU A 19 7.09 2.25 8.40
C LEU A 19 7.73 1.92 7.05
N ILE A 20 7.35 0.77 6.49
CA ILE A 20 7.76 0.28 5.18
C ILE A 20 6.54 0.36 4.26
N LEU A 21 6.67 1.12 3.17
CA LEU A 21 5.62 1.26 2.15
C LEU A 21 5.94 0.38 0.95
N TYR A 22 5.01 -0.52 0.63
CA TYR A 22 5.02 -1.31 -0.60
C TYR A 22 3.92 -0.79 -1.51
N SER A 23 4.26 -0.18 -2.64
CA SER A 23 3.30 0.26 -3.65
C SER A 23 3.36 -0.60 -4.91
N ARG A 24 2.23 -0.65 -5.62
CA ARG A 24 2.15 -1.22 -6.97
C ARG A 24 1.09 -0.48 -7.77
N ALA A 25 1.53 0.16 -8.84
CA ALA A 25 0.63 0.71 -9.85
C ALA A 25 0.35 -0.29 -10.98
N THR A 26 -0.88 -0.29 -11.48
CA THR A 26 -1.29 -0.97 -12.71
C THR A 26 -1.91 0.05 -13.68
N ASN A 27 -2.43 -0.40 -14.82
CA ASN A 27 -3.09 0.50 -15.79
C ASN A 27 -4.48 0.97 -15.32
N VAL A 28 -5.05 0.35 -14.29
CA VAL A 28 -6.44 0.58 -13.86
C VAL A 28 -6.59 0.80 -12.36
N SER A 29 -5.57 0.46 -11.57
CA SER A 29 -5.62 0.57 -10.12
C SER A 29 -4.24 0.75 -9.53
N LEU A 30 -4.23 1.24 -8.31
CA LEU A 30 -3.07 1.46 -7.48
C LEU A 30 -3.33 0.78 -6.13
N ALA A 31 -2.35 0.04 -5.65
CA ALA A 31 -2.42 -0.63 -4.36
C ALA A 31 -1.16 -0.35 -3.55
N CYS A 32 -1.34 -0.04 -2.27
CA CYS A 32 -0.27 0.19 -1.32
C CYS A 32 -0.50 -0.64 -0.05
N MET A 33 0.58 -1.14 0.54
CA MET A 33 0.60 -1.85 1.80
C MET A 33 1.64 -1.19 2.70
N LEU A 34 1.21 -0.80 3.89
CA LEU A 34 2.06 -0.27 4.94
C LEU A 34 2.39 -1.39 5.90
N ALA A 35 3.68 -1.58 6.19
CA ALA A 35 4.18 -2.60 7.10
C ALA A 35 5.18 -2.02 8.10
N GLN A 36 5.43 -2.74 9.18
CA GLN A 36 6.47 -2.48 10.17
C GLN A 36 7.08 -3.78 10.61
N GLU A 37 8.36 -3.79 10.96
CA GLU A 37 8.94 -4.90 11.72
C GLU A 37 8.42 -4.86 13.17
N ASP A 38 8.10 -6.01 13.75
CA ASP A 38 7.82 -6.14 15.19
C ASP A 38 9.10 -6.37 16.01
N ASP A 39 8.96 -6.55 17.33
CA ASP A 39 10.11 -6.74 18.23
C ASP A 39 10.87 -8.05 17.93
N ASP A 40 10.25 -8.98 17.19
CA ASP A 40 10.83 -10.24 16.74
C ASP A 40 11.46 -10.13 15.32
N ASN A 41 11.62 -8.90 14.80
CA ASN A 41 12.05 -8.61 13.42
C ASN A 41 11.17 -9.27 12.35
N ARG A 42 9.87 -9.44 12.62
CA ARG A 42 8.92 -9.96 11.62
C ARG A 42 8.18 -8.81 10.99
N GLU A 43 8.09 -8.81 9.67
CA GLU A 43 7.27 -7.84 8.98
C GLU A 43 5.77 -8.08 9.25
N ARG A 44 5.10 -7.01 9.65
CA ARG A 44 3.70 -6.98 10.00
C ARG A 44 3.00 -5.90 9.22
N VAL A 45 1.90 -6.27 8.59
CA VAL A 45 1.08 -5.30 7.87
C VAL A 45 0.33 -4.45 8.88
N ILE A 46 0.41 -3.14 8.70
CA ILE A 46 -0.32 -2.12 9.47
C ILE A 46 -1.60 -1.76 8.74
N TYR A 47 -1.48 -1.46 7.45
CA TYR A 47 -2.59 -0.93 6.66
C TYR A 47 -2.49 -1.31 5.18
N PHE A 48 -3.64 -1.36 4.51
CA PHE A 48 -3.75 -1.59 3.07
C PHE A 48 -4.64 -0.53 2.43
N ILE A 49 -4.16 0.06 1.33
CA ILE A 49 -4.87 1.04 0.52
C ILE A 49 -4.98 0.47 -0.89
N SER A 50 -6.18 0.51 -1.47
CA SER A 50 -6.36 0.25 -2.90
C SER A 50 -7.31 1.27 -3.47
N GLN A 51 -6.91 1.86 -4.59
CA GLN A 51 -7.67 2.86 -5.32
C GLN A 51 -7.78 2.41 -6.78
N THR A 52 -8.97 2.50 -7.34
CA THR A 52 -9.16 2.41 -8.79
C THR A 52 -8.80 3.76 -9.39
N LEU A 53 -7.98 3.75 -10.44
CA LEU A 53 -7.59 4.97 -11.14
C LEU A 53 -8.80 5.60 -11.81
N LEU A 54 -8.90 6.93 -11.72
CA LEU A 54 -9.86 7.70 -12.49
C LEU A 54 -9.50 7.64 -13.97
N ASP A 55 -10.48 7.87 -14.83
CA ASP A 55 -10.32 7.72 -16.28
C ASP A 55 -9.13 8.52 -16.84
N TYR A 56 -8.85 9.70 -16.30
CA TYR A 56 -7.68 10.48 -16.68
C TYR A 56 -6.37 9.96 -16.10
N GLU A 57 -6.37 9.35 -14.92
CA GLU A 57 -5.18 8.76 -14.29
C GLU A 57 -4.77 7.46 -14.98
N THR A 58 -5.69 6.75 -15.64
CA THR A 58 -5.35 5.57 -16.46
C THR A 58 -4.43 5.91 -17.64
N ARG A 59 -4.42 7.17 -18.07
CA ARG A 59 -3.60 7.67 -19.21
C ARG A 59 -2.19 8.09 -18.79
N TYR A 60 -1.90 8.11 -17.49
CA TYR A 60 -0.57 8.39 -16.99
C TYR A 60 0.45 7.34 -17.43
N THR A 61 1.67 7.78 -17.66
CA THR A 61 2.83 6.91 -17.83
C THR A 61 3.04 6.06 -16.59
N GLN A 62 3.83 4.98 -16.71
CA GLN A 62 4.13 4.13 -15.56
C GLN A 62 4.82 4.93 -14.44
N ALA A 63 5.76 5.81 -14.78
CA ALA A 63 6.45 6.65 -13.81
C ALA A 63 5.48 7.58 -13.06
N GLU A 64 4.57 8.26 -13.78
CA GLU A 64 3.56 9.12 -13.16
C GLU A 64 2.61 8.35 -12.24
N ARG A 65 2.25 7.11 -12.59
CA ARG A 65 1.39 6.27 -11.74
C ARG A 65 2.10 5.77 -10.48
N GLU A 66 3.38 5.45 -10.58
CA GLU A 66 4.18 5.12 -9.40
C GLU A 66 4.38 6.37 -8.52
N CYS A 67 4.55 7.56 -9.09
CA CYS A 67 4.57 8.81 -8.32
C CYS A 67 3.23 9.12 -7.67
N LEU A 68 2.10 8.79 -8.29
CA LEU A 68 0.77 8.93 -7.69
C LEU A 68 0.59 8.02 -6.45
N ALA A 69 1.38 6.95 -6.34
CA ALA A 69 1.29 6.00 -5.24
C ALA A 69 1.99 6.47 -3.96
N ILE A 70 2.78 7.54 -4.04
CA ILE A 70 3.71 8.04 -3.02
C ILE A 70 3.31 9.47 -2.63
#